data_AF-I1T2Z2-F1
#
_entry.id   AF-I1T2Z2-F1
#
_cell.length_a   1.000
_cell.length_b   1.000
_cell.length_c   1.000
_cell.angle_alpha   90.00
_cell.angle_beta   90.00
_cell.angle_gamma   90.00
#
_symmetry.space_group_name_H-M   'P 1'
#
loop_
_entity.id
_entity.type
_entity.pdbx_description
1 polymer ?
#
loop_
_entity_poly.entity_id
_entity_poly.type
_entity_poly.pdbx_seq_one_letter_code
_entity_poly.pdbx_strand_id
1 'polypeptide(L)'
;MAEAFIQVLLENITSFIQGELGLLLGFENEFENISSRFSTIQAVLEDAQEKQLKDKAIKNWLQKLNAAAYKVDDLLDECKAARLEQSRLGRYHPKAIAFRHKIGKRIKEMMEKLDTIAKERTDFHLHEKIIERQVARPETGSVLTEPQVYGRDKEEDEIVKILINNVSSAQDLSVLPIL
;
A
#
# COMPACT_ATOMS: atom_id res chain seq x y z
N MET A 1 -1.04 0.28 -8.42
CA MET A 1 0.01 0.47 -7.39
C MET A 1 -0.51 1.22 -6.15
N ALA A 2 -1.30 2.29 -6.32
CA ALA A 2 -1.86 3.03 -5.17
C ALA A 2 -2.80 2.19 -4.28
N GLU A 3 -3.54 1.25 -4.85
CA GLU A 3 -4.46 0.37 -4.12
C GLU A 3 -3.78 -0.54 -3.10
N ALA A 4 -2.76 -1.28 -3.50
CA ALA A 4 -2.03 -2.16 -2.60
C ALA A 4 -1.39 -1.39 -1.43
N PHE A 5 -0.84 -0.19 -1.69
CA PHE A 5 -0.27 0.64 -0.64
C PHE A 5 -1.33 1.15 0.34
N ILE A 6 -2.47 1.63 -0.14
CA ILE A 6 -3.57 2.10 0.72
C ILE A 6 -4.14 0.95 1.56
N GLN A 7 -4.21 -0.27 1.01
CA GLN A 7 -4.62 -1.45 1.76
C GLN A 7 -3.65 -1.75 2.91
N VAL A 8 -2.35 -1.79 2.65
CA VAL A 8 -1.33 -2.00 3.70
C VAL A 8 -1.39 -0.89 4.75
N LEU A 9 -1.59 0.36 4.34
CA LEU A 9 -1.75 1.48 5.26
C LEU A 9 -2.99 1.30 6.16
N LEU A 10 -4.13 0.88 5.61
CA LEU A 10 -5.35 0.61 6.39
C LEU A 10 -5.14 -0.52 7.41
N GLU A 11 -4.41 -1.57 7.04
CA GLU A 11 -4.03 -2.65 7.95
C GLU A 11 -3.15 -2.11 9.09
N ASN A 12 -2.16 -1.27 8.76
CA ASN A 12 -1.30 -0.62 9.76
C ASN A 12 -2.09 0.29 10.71
N ILE A 13 -3.01 1.11 10.18
CA ILE A 13 -3.89 1.97 11.00
C ILE A 13 -4.77 1.12 11.91
N THR A 14 -5.34 0.03 11.40
CA THR A 14 -6.17 -0.89 12.18
C THR A 14 -5.36 -1.53 13.32
N SER A 15 -4.13 -1.96 13.03
CA SER A 15 -3.23 -2.49 14.07
C SER A 15 -2.87 -1.45 15.13
N PHE A 16 -2.77 -0.17 14.74
CA PHE A 16 -2.50 0.94 15.64
C PHE A 16 -3.68 1.24 16.57
N ILE A 17 -4.90 1.23 16.03
CA ILE A 17 -6.15 1.44 16.77
C ILE A 17 -6.36 0.30 17.78
N GLN A 18 -6.23 -0.96 17.32
CA GLN A 18 -6.41 -2.14 18.17
C GLN A 18 -5.26 -2.34 19.19
N GLY A 19 -4.11 -1.72 18.94
CA GLY A 19 -2.94 -1.82 19.81
C GLY A 19 -2.99 -0.85 20.99
N GLU A 20 -2.12 -1.09 21.97
CA GLU A 20 -1.98 -0.21 23.14
C GLU A 20 -1.48 1.21 22.80
N LEU A 21 -0.94 1.41 21.59
CA LEU A 21 -0.41 2.70 21.14
C LEU A 21 -1.49 3.77 21.05
N GLY A 22 -2.65 3.43 20.48
CA GLY A 22 -3.80 4.33 20.34
C GLY A 22 -4.30 4.81 21.71
N LEU A 23 -4.51 3.86 22.63
CA LEU A 23 -4.93 4.12 24.01
C LEU A 23 -3.91 4.96 24.80
N LEU A 24 -2.62 4.63 24.65
CA LEU A 24 -1.58 5.36 25.34
C LEU A 24 -1.50 6.79 24.84
N LEU A 25 -1.50 7.04 23.53
CA LEU A 25 -1.32 8.38 22.98
C LEU A 25 -2.61 9.23 22.97
N GLY A 26 -3.77 8.58 22.91
CA GLY A 26 -5.08 9.24 22.87
C GLY A 26 -5.46 9.76 21.48
N PHE A 27 -5.00 9.11 20.41
CA PHE A 27 -5.32 9.46 19.02
C PHE A 27 -6.19 8.44 18.29
N GLU A 28 -6.79 7.50 19.03
CA GLU A 28 -7.54 6.38 18.47
C GLU A 28 -8.68 6.85 17.56
N ASN A 29 -9.53 7.75 18.07
CA ASN A 29 -10.67 8.30 17.33
C ASN A 29 -10.25 9.08 16.07
N GLU A 30 -9.12 9.78 16.11
CA GLU A 30 -8.59 10.48 14.93
C GLU A 30 -8.10 9.49 13.86
N PHE A 31 -7.42 8.41 14.27
CA PHE A 31 -6.98 7.37 13.33
C PHE A 31 -8.16 6.54 12.80
N GLU A 32 -9.22 6.32 13.59
CA GLU A 32 -10.48 5.74 13.09
C GLU A 32 -11.11 6.61 12.00
N ASN A 33 -11.16 7.93 12.19
CA ASN A 33 -11.67 8.85 11.18
C ASN A 33 -10.83 8.85 9.90
N ILE A 34 -9.50 8.78 10.03
CA ILE A 34 -8.58 8.65 8.89
C ILE A 34 -8.83 7.32 8.16
N SER A 35 -8.95 6.21 8.90
CA SER A 35 -9.23 4.88 8.35
C SER A 35 -10.54 4.84 7.57
N SER A 36 -11.61 5.41 8.13
CA SER A 36 -12.93 5.50 7.48
C SER A 36 -12.88 6.24 6.14
N ARG A 37 -12.13 7.35 6.08
CA ARG A 37 -11.96 8.14 4.85
C ARG A 37 -11.17 7.39 3.80
N PHE A 38 -10.06 6.76 4.17
CA PHE A 38 -9.30 5.93 3.24
C PHE A 38 -10.12 4.76 2.72
N SER A 39 -10.92 4.11 3.57
CA SER A 39 -11.82 3.02 3.17
C SER A 39 -12.87 3.50 2.16
N THR A 40 -13.43 4.69 2.38
CA THR A 40 -14.40 5.32 1.45
C THR A 40 -13.76 5.69 0.11
N ILE A 41 -12.50 6.11 0.12
CA ILE A 41 -11.75 6.41 -1.11
C ILE A 41 -11.32 5.12 -1.83
N GLN A 42 -11.01 4.05 -1.09
CA GLN A 42 -10.61 2.76 -1.65
C GLN A 42 -11.69 2.19 -2.59
N ALA A 43 -12.97 2.38 -2.26
CA ALA A 43 -14.11 1.89 -3.03
C ALA A 43 -14.16 2.42 -4.49
N VAL A 44 -13.53 3.57 -4.76
CA VAL A 44 -13.47 4.18 -6.11
C VAL A 44 -12.09 4.16 -6.74
N LEU A 45 -11.13 3.57 -6.06
CA LEU A 45 -9.74 3.67 -6.45
C LEU A 45 -9.43 2.88 -7.72
N GLU A 46 -10.14 1.77 -7.93
CA GLU A 46 -10.02 0.96 -9.15
C GLU A 46 -10.50 1.75 -10.38
N ASP A 47 -11.71 2.33 -10.32
CA ASP A 47 -12.27 3.18 -11.39
C ASP A 47 -11.37 4.40 -11.67
N ALA A 48 -10.84 5.02 -10.61
CA ALA A 48 -9.89 6.13 -10.74
C ALA A 48 -8.59 5.72 -11.43
N GLN A 49 -8.03 4.54 -11.13
CA GLN A 49 -6.81 4.05 -11.77
C GLN A 49 -7.00 3.76 -13.26
N GLU A 50 -8.15 3.21 -13.66
CA GLU A 50 -8.46 3.00 -15.08
C GLU A 50 -8.61 4.32 -15.84
N LYS A 51 -9.30 5.29 -15.23
CA LYS A 51 -9.52 6.61 -15.83
C LYS A 51 -8.27 7.50 -15.84
N GLN A 52 -7.29 7.23 -14.98
CA GLN A 52 -6.03 7.98 -14.86
C GLN A 52 -5.26 8.11 -16.18
N LEU A 53 -5.37 7.12 -17.07
CA LEU A 53 -4.67 7.13 -18.35
C LEU A 53 -5.21 8.17 -19.32
N LYS A 54 -6.48 8.56 -19.17
CA LYS A 54 -7.20 9.48 -20.07
C LYS A 54 -7.41 10.85 -19.44
N ASP A 55 -7.52 10.93 -18.12
CA ASP A 55 -7.82 12.15 -17.39
C ASP A 55 -6.65 12.59 -16.49
N LYS A 56 -6.06 13.75 -16.81
CA LYS A 56 -4.96 14.36 -16.05
C LYS A 56 -5.41 14.87 -14.68
N ALA A 57 -6.68 15.27 -14.51
CA ALA A 57 -7.22 15.70 -13.23
C ALA A 57 -7.33 14.52 -12.26
N ILE A 58 -7.83 13.36 -12.73
CA ILE A 58 -7.85 12.12 -11.95
C ILE A 58 -6.43 11.67 -11.60
N LYS A 59 -5.47 11.83 -12.53
CA LYS A 59 -4.04 11.57 -12.25
C LYS A 59 -3.50 12.44 -11.11
N ASN A 60 -3.80 13.73 -11.12
CA ASN A 60 -3.39 14.64 -10.05
C ASN A 60 -4.08 14.28 -8.72
N TRP A 61 -5.38 13.96 -8.76
CA TRP A 61 -6.12 13.52 -7.58
C TRP A 61 -5.52 12.26 -6.94
N LEU A 62 -5.17 11.24 -7.74
CA LEU A 62 -4.46 10.05 -7.26
C LEU A 62 -3.08 10.36 -6.68
N GLN A 63 -2.35 11.33 -7.25
CA GLN A 63 -1.07 11.77 -6.69
C GLN A 63 -1.25 12.46 -5.33
N LYS A 64 -2.27 13.32 -5.17
CA LYS A 64 -2.61 13.93 -3.87
C LYS A 64 -2.97 12.87 -2.83
N LEU A 65 -3.78 11.88 -3.21
CA LEU A 65 -4.15 10.76 -2.36
C LEU A 65 -2.93 9.96 -1.90
N ASN A 66 -2.03 9.61 -2.83
CA ASN A 66 -0.83 8.86 -2.51
C ASN A 66 0.08 9.66 -1.56
N ALA A 67 0.26 10.96 -1.83
CA ALA A 67 1.02 11.85 -0.94
C ALA A 67 0.38 11.99 0.45
N ALA A 68 -0.95 11.91 0.55
CA ALA A 68 -1.63 11.89 1.84
C ALA A 68 -1.41 10.55 2.58
N ALA A 69 -1.46 9.43 1.87
CA ALA A 69 -1.19 8.11 2.44
C ALA A 69 0.22 8.00 3.04
N TYR A 70 1.26 8.43 2.32
CA TYR A 70 2.63 8.46 2.86
C TYR A 70 2.74 9.32 4.13
N LYS A 71 2.09 10.48 4.18
CA LYS A 71 2.12 11.34 5.37
C LYS A 71 1.44 10.72 6.59
N VAL A 72 0.44 9.85 6.37
CA VAL A 72 -0.22 9.12 7.45
C VAL A 72 0.66 7.95 7.93
N ASP A 73 1.35 7.29 7.01
CA ASP A 73 2.36 6.27 7.35
C ASP A 73 3.48 6.88 8.22
N ASP A 74 4.03 8.02 7.80
CA ASP A 74 4.99 8.80 8.59
C ASP A 74 4.45 9.15 10.00
N LEU A 75 3.15 9.44 10.11
CA LEU A 75 2.52 9.75 11.40
C LEU A 75 2.42 8.52 12.30
N LEU A 76 2.17 7.33 11.74
CA LEU A 76 2.17 6.09 12.51
C LEU A 76 3.57 5.84 13.09
N ASP A 77 4.62 6.09 12.31
CA ASP A 77 6.00 5.94 12.79
C ASP A 77 6.36 7.00 13.85
N GLU A 78 5.91 8.25 13.70
CA GLU A 78 6.06 9.27 14.74
C GLU A 78 5.34 8.91 16.03
N CYS A 79 4.15 8.30 15.95
CA CYS A 79 3.44 7.80 17.12
C CYS A 79 4.24 6.69 17.83
N LYS A 80 4.82 5.73 17.08
CA LYS A 80 5.69 4.70 17.65
C LYS A 80 6.90 5.32 18.37
N ALA A 81 7.55 6.31 17.74
CA ALA A 81 8.66 7.04 18.34
C ALA A 81 8.24 7.83 19.60
N ALA A 82 7.08 8.47 19.59
CA ALA A 82 6.55 9.19 20.74
C ALA A 82 6.25 8.26 21.93
N ARG A 83 5.82 7.01 21.68
CA ARG A 83 5.65 5.99 22.73
C ARG A 83 6.98 5.68 23.41
N LEU A 84 8.05 5.53 22.63
CA LEU A 84 9.40 5.26 23.16
C LEU A 84 9.92 6.43 24.02
N GLU A 85 9.69 7.67 23.59
CA GLU A 85 10.07 8.83 24.41
C GLU A 85 9.22 8.93 25.69
N GLN A 86 7.94 8.56 25.64
CA GLN A 86 7.09 8.51 26.82
C GLN A 86 7.50 7.43 27.82
N SER A 87 7.94 6.27 27.36
CA SER A 87 8.44 5.23 28.26
C SER A 87 9.77 5.62 28.90
N ARG A 88 10.63 6.37 28.19
CA ARG A 88 11.94 6.84 28.71
C ARG A 88 11.83 8.02 29.67
N LEU A 89 11.05 9.04 29.32
CA LEU A 89 11.00 10.31 30.06
C LEU A 89 9.80 10.41 31.01
N GLY A 90 8.82 9.52 30.85
CA GLY A 90 7.54 9.58 31.54
C GLY A 90 6.50 10.43 30.80
N ARG A 91 5.22 10.07 30.97
CA ARG A 91 4.07 10.66 30.26
C ARG A 91 3.96 12.18 30.41
N TYR A 92 4.33 12.71 31.57
CA TYR A 92 4.17 14.13 31.93
C TYR A 92 5.41 14.98 31.66
N HIS A 93 6.45 14.40 31.04
CA HIS A 93 7.65 15.16 30.73
C HIS A 93 7.36 16.21 29.63
N PRO A 94 7.85 17.47 29.77
CA PRO A 94 7.56 18.54 28.81
C PRO A 94 7.87 18.19 27.35
N LYS A 95 8.98 17.46 27.11
CA LYS A 95 9.32 16.97 25.76
C LYS A 95 8.26 16.03 25.20
N ALA A 96 7.78 15.06 26.00
CA ALA A 96 6.76 14.11 25.57
C ALA A 96 5.42 14.80 25.25
N ILE A 97 5.05 15.81 26.04
CA ILE A 97 3.86 16.64 25.80
C ILE A 97 4.00 17.44 24.50
N ALA A 98 5.16 18.07 24.26
CA ALA A 98 5.42 18.81 23.02
C ALA A 98 5.37 17.90 21.78
N PHE A 99 5.91 16.68 21.87
CA PHE A 99 5.82 15.68 20.80
C PHE A 99 4.37 15.30 20.50
N ARG A 100 3.56 15.01 21.53
CA ARG A 100 2.13 14.73 21.33
C ARG A 100 1.39 15.88 20.67
N HIS A 101 1.63 17.11 21.12
CA HIS A 101 0.99 18.28 20.54
C HIS A 101 1.36 18.44 19.05
N LYS A 102 2.63 18.24 18.70
CA LYS A 102 3.10 18.25 17.30
C LYS A 102 2.38 17.20 16.46
N ILE A 103 2.28 15.96 16.95
CA ILE A 103 1.59 14.86 16.27
C ILE A 103 0.10 15.18 16.09
N GLY A 104 -0.58 15.61 17.16
CA GLY A 104 -2.00 15.95 17.11
C GLY A 104 -2.32 17.06 16.10
N LYS A 105 -1.48 18.09 16.03
CA LYS A 105 -1.62 19.15 15.01
C LYS A 105 -1.51 18.58 13.59
N ARG A 106 -0.54 17.71 13.33
CA ARG A 106 -0.36 17.09 12.01
C ARG A 106 -1.51 16.15 11.66
N ILE A 107 -2.01 15.37 12.62
CA ILE A 107 -3.18 14.51 12.42
C ILE A 107 -4.38 15.36 11.97
N LYS A 108 -4.61 16.49 12.64
CA LYS A 108 -5.67 17.43 12.24
C LYS A 108 -5.50 17.96 10.82
N GLU A 109 -4.30 18.42 10.46
CA GLU A 109 -3.99 18.87 9.09
C GLU A 109 -4.19 17.76 8.05
N MET A 110 -3.92 16.50 8.41
CA MET A 110 -4.10 15.36 7.52
C MET A 110 -5.57 14.98 7.35
N MET A 111 -6.38 15.06 8.41
CA MET A 111 -7.82 14.91 8.30
C MET A 111 -8.39 15.94 7.32
N GLU A 112 -8.09 17.23 7.49
CA GLU A 112 -8.58 18.29 6.61
C GLU A 112 -8.19 18.04 5.13
N LYS A 113 -6.98 17.55 4.87
CA LYS A 113 -6.53 17.18 3.51
C LYS A 113 -7.25 15.96 2.96
N LEU A 114 -7.53 14.95 3.78
CA LEU A 114 -8.30 13.79 3.33
C LEU A 114 -9.76 14.15 3.04
N ASP A 115 -10.34 15.09 3.78
CA ASP A 115 -11.68 15.61 3.49
C ASP A 115 -11.74 16.30 2.13
N THR A 116 -10.74 17.11 1.79
CA THR A 116 -10.73 17.78 0.49
C THR A 116 -10.56 16.76 -0.64
N ILE A 117 -9.68 15.78 -0.49
CA ILE A 117 -9.50 14.69 -1.46
C ILE A 117 -10.79 13.87 -1.62
N ALA A 118 -11.46 13.54 -0.51
CA ALA A 118 -12.72 12.81 -0.53
C ALA A 118 -13.86 13.62 -1.16
N LYS A 119 -13.86 14.95 -1.05
CA LYS A 119 -14.82 15.83 -1.74
C LYS A 119 -14.53 15.95 -3.23
N GLU A 120 -13.26 16.09 -3.62
CA GLU A 120 -12.87 16.13 -5.04
C GLU A 120 -13.34 14.86 -5.80
N ARG A 121 -13.52 13.72 -5.11
CA ARG A 121 -14.13 12.50 -5.68
C ARG A 121 -15.49 12.76 -6.33
N THR A 122 -16.38 13.54 -5.69
CA THR A 122 -17.74 13.74 -6.20
C THR A 122 -17.73 14.51 -7.52
N ASP A 123 -16.74 15.37 -7.71
CA ASP A 123 -16.58 16.21 -8.89
C ASP A 123 -16.09 15.40 -10.11
N PHE A 124 -15.43 14.26 -9.88
CA PHE A 124 -14.90 13.40 -10.94
C PHE A 124 -15.85 12.26 -11.36
N HIS A 125 -17.06 12.20 -10.78
CA HIS A 125 -18.05 11.14 -11.07
C HIS A 125 -17.44 9.73 -11.01
N LEU A 126 -16.60 9.47 -9.99
CA LEU A 126 -15.99 8.16 -9.78
C LEU A 126 -17.03 7.21 -9.18
N HIS A 127 -17.17 6.04 -9.81
CA HIS A 127 -18.17 5.03 -9.42
C HIS A 127 -17.52 3.92 -8.60
N GLU A 128 -18.24 3.43 -7.60
CA GLU A 128 -17.84 2.21 -6.91
C GLU A 128 -18.09 1.04 -7.85
N LYS A 129 -17.02 0.32 -8.19
CA LYS A 129 -17.19 -0.95 -8.88
C LYS A 129 -17.70 -1.96 -7.85
N ILE A 130 -18.89 -2.50 -8.08
CA ILE A 130 -19.33 -3.72 -7.41
C ILE A 130 -18.51 -4.83 -8.04
N ILE A 131 -17.41 -5.20 -7.39
CA ILE A 131 -16.49 -6.20 -7.94
C ILE A 131 -17.12 -7.58 -7.77
N GLU A 132 -17.80 -8.09 -8.80
CA GLU A 132 -17.85 -9.53 -9.04
C GLU A 132 -16.42 -9.96 -9.37
N ARG A 133 -15.69 -10.40 -8.35
CA ARG A 133 -14.24 -10.66 -8.43
C ARG A 133 -13.99 -11.95 -9.24
N GLN A 134 -14.11 -11.88 -10.56
CA GLN A 134 -13.35 -12.77 -11.43
C GLN A 134 -11.91 -12.24 -11.48
N VAL A 135 -11.13 -12.60 -10.45
CA VAL A 135 -9.68 -12.43 -10.48
C VAL A 135 -9.13 -13.40 -11.53
N ALA A 136 -9.17 -13.02 -12.79
CA ALA A 136 -8.29 -13.60 -13.79
C ALA A 136 -6.89 -13.05 -13.50
N ARG A 137 -6.22 -13.70 -12.53
CA ARG A 137 -4.80 -13.50 -12.27
C ARG A 137 -4.07 -13.79 -13.60
N PRO A 138 -3.14 -12.94 -14.07
CA PRO A 138 -2.22 -13.36 -15.10
C PRO A 138 -1.46 -14.58 -14.53
N GLU A 139 -1.65 -15.75 -15.13
CA GLU A 139 -1.05 -17.01 -14.67
C GLU A 139 0.48 -16.97 -14.90
N THR A 140 1.16 -16.25 -14.02
CA THR A 140 2.61 -16.21 -13.87
C THR A 140 2.91 -16.58 -12.43
N GLY A 141 2.64 -17.84 -12.11
CA GLY A 141 2.92 -18.43 -10.81
C GLY A 141 3.55 -19.80 -11.00
N SER A 142 4.58 -20.10 -10.22
CA SER A 142 5.06 -21.47 -10.02
C SER A 142 3.99 -22.21 -9.20
N VAL A 143 3.16 -23.01 -9.86
CA VAL A 143 2.19 -23.89 -9.18
C VAL A 143 2.98 -25.09 -8.63
N LEU A 144 2.85 -25.38 -7.33
CA LEU A 144 3.52 -26.53 -6.67
C LEU A 144 3.10 -27.91 -7.23
N THR A 145 1.96 -27.94 -7.93
CA THR A 145 1.46 -29.10 -8.66
C THR A 145 1.46 -28.77 -10.14
N GLU A 146 2.54 -29.13 -10.83
CA GLU A 146 2.68 -28.88 -12.26
C GLU A 146 1.60 -29.66 -13.03
N PRO A 147 0.80 -29.01 -13.88
CA PRO A 147 -0.07 -29.71 -14.80
C PRO A 147 0.78 -30.58 -15.74
N GLN A 148 0.32 -31.79 -16.04
CA GLN A 148 1.08 -32.71 -16.89
C GLN A 148 1.14 -32.17 -18.33
N VAL A 149 2.30 -31.69 -18.73
CA VAL A 149 2.57 -31.19 -20.09
C VAL A 149 3.00 -32.36 -20.97
N TYR A 150 2.35 -32.52 -22.13
CA TYR A 150 2.65 -33.58 -23.08
C TYR A 150 3.16 -32.99 -24.40
N GLY A 151 4.09 -33.69 -25.07
CA GLY A 151 4.54 -33.35 -26.42
C GLY A 151 5.58 -32.23 -26.50
N ARG A 152 6.15 -31.82 -25.37
CA ARG A 152 7.29 -30.89 -25.29
C ARG A 152 8.59 -31.59 -24.90
N ASP A 153 8.63 -32.92 -24.96
CA ASP A 153 9.77 -33.73 -24.51
C ASP A 153 11.05 -33.36 -25.27
N LYS A 154 10.93 -33.01 -26.56
CA LYS A 154 12.07 -32.63 -27.40
C LYS A 154 12.63 -31.26 -27.03
N GLU A 155 11.76 -30.28 -26.78
CA GLU A 155 12.13 -28.94 -26.37
C GLU A 155 12.71 -28.95 -24.95
N GLU A 156 12.19 -29.81 -24.07
CA GLU A 156 12.75 -30.06 -22.74
C GLU A 156 14.19 -30.55 -22.85
N ASP A 157 14.44 -31.60 -23.63
CA ASP A 157 15.78 -32.16 -23.84
C ASP A 157 16.76 -31.13 -24.41
N GLU A 158 16.30 -30.30 -25.34
CA GLU A 158 17.12 -29.25 -25.95
C GLU A 158 17.49 -28.16 -24.93
N ILE A 159 16.55 -27.71 -24.11
CA ILE A 159 16.78 -26.74 -23.04
C ILE A 159 17.72 -27.31 -21.98
N VAL A 160 17.50 -28.55 -21.53
CA VAL A 160 18.36 -29.22 -20.54
C VAL A 160 19.79 -29.33 -21.06
N LYS A 161 19.96 -29.68 -22.34
CA LYS A 161 21.28 -29.75 -22.99
C LYS A 161 21.97 -28.39 -23.05
N ILE A 162 21.23 -27.31 -23.35
CA ILE A 162 21.76 -25.94 -23.34
C ILE A 162 22.18 -25.55 -21.92
N LEU A 163 21.36 -25.85 -20.91
CA LEU A 163 21.67 -25.53 -19.51
C LEU A 163 22.91 -26.26 -19.01
N ILE A 164 23.06 -27.55 -19.30
CA ILE A 164 24.23 -28.35 -18.88
C ILE A 164 25.52 -27.86 -19.56
N ASN A 165 25.48 -27.60 -20.86
CA ASN A 165 26.68 -27.22 -21.63
C ASN A 165 27.19 -25.81 -21.29
N ASN A 166 26.32 -24.91 -20.85
CA ASN A 166 26.68 -23.53 -20.49
C ASN A 166 27.29 -23.37 -19.08
N VAL A 167 27.42 -24.44 -18.28
CA VAL A 167 28.02 -24.38 -16.93
C VAL A 167 29.57 -24.25 -16.97
N SER A 168 30.19 -24.31 -18.15
CA SER A 168 31.65 -24.51 -18.28
C SER A 168 32.53 -23.25 -18.31
N SER A 169 31.98 -22.03 -18.13
CA SER A 169 32.82 -20.83 -17.98
C SER A 169 32.19 -19.81 -17.03
N ALA A 170 32.72 -19.72 -15.82
CA ALA A 170 32.27 -18.87 -14.72
C ALA A 170 32.44 -17.34 -14.96
N GLN A 171 32.56 -16.89 -16.21
CA GLN A 171 32.81 -15.49 -16.54
C GLN A 171 31.65 -14.79 -17.30
N ASP A 172 30.72 -15.53 -17.93
CA ASP A 172 29.66 -14.93 -18.77
C ASP A 172 28.24 -15.31 -18.28
N LEU A 173 27.38 -14.29 -18.13
CA LEU A 173 25.97 -14.45 -17.76
C LEU A 173 25.17 -15.00 -18.96
N SER A 174 24.73 -16.25 -18.90
CA SER A 174 23.87 -16.85 -19.92
C SER A 174 22.41 -16.39 -19.75
N VAL A 175 21.85 -15.74 -20.78
CA VAL A 175 20.43 -15.33 -20.85
C VAL A 175 19.73 -16.14 -21.93
N LEU A 176 18.66 -16.85 -21.57
CA LEU A 176 17.86 -17.68 -22.48
C LEU A 176 16.46 -17.08 -22.63
N PRO A 177 16.18 -16.33 -23.72
CA PRO A 177 14.85 -15.79 -23.96
C PRO A 177 13.88 -16.92 -24.33
N ILE A 178 12.66 -16.84 -23.80
CA ILE A 178 11.54 -17.68 -24.20
C ILE A 178 10.75 -16.88 -25.25
N LEU A 179 10.60 -17.43 -26.46
CA LEU A 179 9.82 -16.84 -27.56
C LEU A 179 8.42 -17.42 -27.62
#